data_AF-A0A955Q2F7-F1
#
_entry.id   AF-A0A955Q2F7-F1
#
_cell.length_a   1.000
_cell.length_b   1.000
_cell.length_c   1.000
_cell.angle_alpha   90.00
_cell.angle_beta   90.00
_cell.angle_gamma   90.00
#
_symmetry.space_group_name_H-M   'P 1'
#
loop_
_entity.id
_entity.type
_entity.pdbx_description
1 polymer ?
#
loop_
_entity_poly.entity_id
_entity_poly.type
_entity_poly.pdbx_seq_one_letter_code
_entity_poly.pdbx_strand_id
1 'polypeptide(L)'
;MIRVAVVLISSKIQSGQKPDENRTPLERVLTNHQLTLLSYDVVADDRQAISSQLNTICETTAPHIILTLGGTGVRPTDWAPEATRDVIEKEIPGIGEAMRAESLKKVKTAMLSRGTAGIKGTTLIMNLPGSINGVQENLNIVLPLLEHMVEKMGSMATSS
;
A
#
# COMPACT_ATOMS: atom_id res chain seq x y z
N MET A 1 -9.59 -16.00 1.39
CA MET A 1 -8.43 -15.43 0.66
C MET A 1 -8.53 -13.92 0.67
N ILE A 2 -7.43 -13.26 1.01
CA ILE A 2 -7.38 -11.80 1.12
C ILE A 2 -7.22 -11.21 -0.29
N ARG A 3 -8.26 -10.51 -0.74
CA ARG A 3 -8.26 -9.67 -1.95
C ARG A 3 -7.47 -8.37 -1.77
N VAL A 4 -6.59 -8.06 -2.72
CA VAL A 4 -5.66 -6.93 -2.70
C VAL A 4 -5.73 -6.15 -4.01
N ALA A 5 -5.72 -4.82 -3.94
CA ALA A 5 -5.42 -3.95 -5.08
C ALA A 5 -4.05 -3.30 -4.89
N VAL A 6 -3.37 -3.00 -5.99
CA VAL A 6 -2.04 -2.37 -5.96
C VAL A 6 -2.01 -1.11 -6.79
N VAL A 7 -1.43 -0.06 -6.23
CA VAL A 7 -1.21 1.23 -6.90
C VAL A 7 0.30 1.49 -6.96
N LEU A 8 0.88 1.36 -8.15
CA LEU A 8 2.26 1.77 -8.40
C LEU A 8 2.32 3.27 -8.66
N ILE A 9 3.14 3.99 -7.90
CA ILE A 9 3.31 5.45 -8.04
C ILE A 9 4.58 5.71 -8.85
N SER A 10 4.41 6.16 -10.10
CA SER A 10 5.51 6.51 -11.01
C SER A 10 5.00 7.24 -12.24
N SER A 11 5.21 8.55 -12.33
CA SER A 11 4.92 9.37 -13.51
C SER A 11 5.64 8.85 -14.75
N LYS A 12 6.87 8.34 -14.60
CA LYS A 12 7.66 7.82 -15.74
C LYS A 12 7.07 6.55 -16.34
N ILE A 13 6.55 5.66 -15.50
CA ILE A 13 5.91 4.43 -15.98
C ILE A 13 4.53 4.76 -16.54
N GLN A 14 3.75 5.61 -15.85
CA GLN A 14 2.46 6.07 -16.32
C GLN A 14 2.54 6.74 -17.72
N SER A 15 3.57 7.56 -17.95
CA SER A 15 3.78 8.25 -19.23
C SER A 15 4.50 7.41 -20.29
N GLY A 16 4.81 6.14 -20.03
CA GLY A 16 5.53 5.25 -20.95
C GLY A 16 7.02 5.56 -21.15
N GLN A 17 7.62 6.44 -20.35
CA GLN A 17 9.05 6.77 -20.41
C GLN A 17 9.94 5.66 -19.82
N LYS A 18 9.36 4.80 -18.97
CA LYS A 18 10.04 3.64 -18.38
C LYS A 18 9.10 2.42 -18.43
N PRO A 19 9.57 1.22 -18.81
CA PRO A 19 8.76 0.01 -18.71
C PRO A 19 8.45 -0.33 -17.24
N ASP A 20 7.32 -0.99 -17.02
CA ASP A 20 7.00 -1.53 -15.71
C ASP A 20 7.62 -2.91 -15.50
N GLU A 21 8.66 -2.96 -14.68
CA GLU A 21 9.37 -4.18 -14.30
C GLU A 21 8.87 -4.74 -12.94
N ASN A 22 7.93 -4.07 -12.27
CA ASN A 22 7.50 -4.41 -10.91
C ASN A 22 6.35 -5.43 -10.90
N ARG A 23 5.49 -5.42 -11.91
CA ARG A 23 4.25 -6.20 -11.91
C ARG A 23 4.48 -7.70 -11.75
N THR A 24 5.31 -8.31 -12.59
CA THR A 24 5.54 -9.76 -12.53
C THR A 24 6.19 -10.21 -11.22
N PRO A 25 7.24 -9.56 -10.70
CA PRO A 25 7.78 -9.89 -9.38
C PRO A 25 6.77 -9.70 -8.24
N LEU A 26 5.96 -8.64 -8.29
CA LEU A 26 4.91 -8.38 -7.30
C LEU A 26 3.85 -9.49 -7.30
N GLU A 27 3.36 -9.90 -8.46
CA GLU A 27 2.37 -10.98 -8.59
C GLU A 27 2.89 -12.27 -7.94
N ARG A 28 4.19 -12.56 -8.05
CA ARG A 28 4.83 -13.68 -7.36
C ARG A 28 4.84 -13.51 -5.84
N VAL A 29 5.19 -12.32 -5.34
CA VAL A 29 5.15 -12.02 -3.90
C VAL A 29 3.74 -12.22 -3.35
N LEU A 30 2.72 -11.68 -4.03
CA LEU A 30 1.32 -11.83 -3.62
C LEU A 30 0.89 -13.31 -3.62
N THR A 31 1.24 -14.06 -4.66
CA THR A 31 0.94 -15.50 -4.77
C THR A 31 1.56 -16.29 -3.62
N ASN A 32 2.82 -16.04 -3.29
CA ASN A 32 3.52 -16.71 -2.18
C ASN A 32 2.85 -16.44 -0.82
N HIS A 33 2.16 -15.31 -0.68
CA HIS A 33 1.42 -14.94 0.51
C HIS A 33 -0.08 -15.24 0.42
N GLN A 34 -0.53 -16.00 -0.58
CA GLN A 34 -1.93 -16.39 -0.78
C GLN A 34 -2.88 -15.17 -0.88
N LEU A 35 -2.36 -14.06 -1.42
CA LEU A 35 -3.09 -12.83 -1.68
C LEU A 35 -3.60 -12.83 -3.12
N THR A 36 -4.87 -12.47 -3.32
CA THR A 36 -5.49 -12.40 -4.65
C THR A 36 -5.44 -10.96 -5.17
N LEU A 37 -4.70 -10.72 -6.25
CA LEU A 37 -4.64 -9.43 -6.92
C LEU A 37 -5.95 -9.15 -7.69
N LEU A 38 -6.65 -8.07 -7.36
CA LEU A 38 -7.86 -7.62 -8.06
C LEU A 38 -7.56 -6.58 -9.14
N SER A 39 -6.70 -5.61 -8.83
CA SER A 39 -6.27 -4.58 -9.78
C SER A 39 -4.81 -4.21 -9.55
N TYR A 40 -4.17 -3.77 -10.62
CA TYR A 40 -2.84 -3.20 -10.62
C TYR A 40 -2.87 -1.93 -11.45
N ASP A 41 -2.80 -0.78 -10.78
CA ASP A 41 -2.95 0.53 -11.39
C ASP A 41 -1.62 1.29 -11.28
N VAL A 42 -1.26 2.04 -12.34
CA VAL A 42 -0.10 2.93 -12.33
C VAL A 42 -0.58 4.37 -12.33
N VAL A 43 -0.12 5.15 -11.35
CA VAL A 43 -0.50 6.57 -11.19
C VAL A 43 0.72 7.48 -11.19
N ALA A 44 0.50 8.75 -11.54
CA ALA A 44 1.54 9.78 -11.46
C ALA A 44 2.00 10.03 -10.02
N ASP A 45 3.22 10.57 -9.87
CA ASP A 45 3.77 11.11 -8.61
C ASP A 45 3.08 12.44 -8.22
N ASP A 46 1.75 12.43 -8.16
CA ASP A 46 0.90 13.57 -7.85
C ASP A 46 -0.08 13.21 -6.72
N ARG A 47 -0.18 14.09 -5.71
CA ARG A 47 -0.98 13.83 -4.51
C ARG A 47 -2.45 13.61 -4.84
N GLN A 48 -3.02 14.44 -5.72
CA GLN A 48 -4.43 14.35 -6.08
C GLN A 48 -4.70 13.07 -6.87
N ALA A 49 -3.86 12.76 -7.87
CA ALA A 49 -3.97 11.54 -8.67
C ALA A 49 -3.94 10.28 -7.79
N ILE A 50 -3.02 10.21 -6.82
CA ILE A 50 -2.93 9.07 -5.87
C ILE A 50 -4.21 8.98 -5.04
N SER A 51 -4.61 10.08 -4.38
CA SER A 51 -5.80 10.08 -3.50
C SER A 51 -7.10 9.73 -4.25
N SER A 52 -7.28 10.27 -5.46
CA SER A 52 -8.42 9.94 -6.32
C SER A 52 -8.46 8.46 -6.69
N GLN A 53 -7.32 7.87 -7.07
CA GLN A 53 -7.26 6.44 -7.39
C GLN A 53 -7.58 5.57 -6.16
N LEU A 54 -7.08 5.92 -4.98
CA LEU A 54 -7.39 5.20 -3.74
C LEU A 54 -8.90 5.21 -3.44
N ASN A 55 -9.56 6.37 -3.61
CA ASN A 55 -11.01 6.50 -3.46
C ASN A 55 -11.75 5.61 -4.46
N THR A 56 -11.40 5.71 -5.74
CA THR A 56 -12.02 4.92 -6.81
C THR A 56 -11.89 3.42 -6.56
N ILE A 57 -10.72 2.92 -6.12
CA ILE A 57 -10.54 1.49 -5.81
C ILE A 57 -11.42 1.06 -4.64
N CYS A 58 -11.52 1.88 -3.58
CA CYS A 58 -12.38 1.58 -2.43
C CYS A 58 -13.86 1.50 -2.84
N GLU A 59 -14.31 2.35 -3.75
CA GLU A 59 -15.71 2.41 -4.21
C GLU A 59 -16.05 1.32 -5.24
N THR A 60 -15.15 1.02 -6.17
CA THR A 60 -15.43 0.16 -7.32
C THR A 60 -15.07 -1.31 -7.08
N THR A 61 -13.93 -1.54 -6.43
CA THR A 61 -13.33 -2.88 -6.30
C THR A 61 -13.46 -3.41 -4.87
N ALA A 62 -13.55 -2.51 -3.88
CA ALA A 62 -13.69 -2.81 -2.45
C ALA A 62 -12.78 -3.96 -1.98
N PRO A 63 -11.44 -3.87 -2.22
CA PRO A 63 -10.51 -4.87 -1.74
C PRO A 63 -10.42 -4.84 -0.21
N HIS A 64 -9.92 -5.91 0.40
CA HIS A 64 -9.60 -5.86 1.83
C HIS A 64 -8.38 -4.97 2.08
N ILE A 65 -7.44 -4.92 1.13
CA ILE A 65 -6.20 -4.16 1.23
C ILE A 65 -5.88 -3.44 -0.08
N ILE A 66 -5.45 -2.19 0.01
CA ILE A 66 -4.74 -1.47 -1.05
C ILE A 66 -3.28 -1.31 -0.64
N LEU A 67 -2.37 -1.75 -1.51
CA LEU A 67 -0.92 -1.52 -1.35
C LEU A 67 -0.49 -0.42 -2.32
N THR A 68 0.06 0.67 -1.81
CA THR A 68 0.76 1.64 -2.67
C THR A 68 2.23 1.30 -2.72
N LEU A 69 2.86 1.41 -3.90
CA LEU A 69 4.28 1.15 -4.08
C LEU A 69 5.00 2.43 -4.50
N GLY A 70 5.96 2.87 -3.68
CA GLY A 70 6.72 4.09 -3.94
C GLY A 70 6.09 5.35 -3.33
N GLY A 71 6.66 6.51 -3.63
CA GLY A 71 6.17 7.81 -3.15
C GLY A 71 6.28 8.03 -1.65
N THR A 72 7.07 7.24 -0.92
CA THR A 72 7.23 7.32 0.55
C THR A 72 8.54 7.94 1.01
N GLY A 73 9.40 8.38 0.10
CA GLY A 73 10.68 8.99 0.45
C GLY A 73 10.57 10.48 0.86
N VAL A 74 11.64 11.21 0.60
CA VAL A 74 11.80 12.65 0.93
C VAL A 74 11.88 13.55 -0.30
N ARG A 75 11.61 13.02 -1.50
CA ARG A 75 11.57 13.83 -2.72
C ARG A 75 10.34 14.76 -2.68
N PRO A 76 10.38 15.92 -3.35
CA PRO A 76 9.24 16.83 -3.42
C PRO A 76 7.95 16.22 -4.00
N THR A 77 8.08 15.09 -4.70
CA THR A 77 6.97 14.36 -5.33
C THR A 77 6.59 13.07 -4.59
N ASP A 78 7.26 12.75 -3.48
CA ASP A 78 6.94 11.57 -2.67
C ASP A 78 5.68 11.85 -1.83
N TRP A 79 4.50 11.75 -2.44
CA TRP A 79 3.21 12.15 -1.85
C TRP A 79 2.36 11.01 -1.28
N ALA A 80 2.81 9.76 -1.32
CA ALA A 80 1.97 8.60 -0.95
C ALA A 80 1.39 8.69 0.48
N PRO A 81 2.17 9.09 1.51
CA PRO A 81 1.63 9.22 2.87
C PRO A 81 0.56 10.30 3.00
N GLU A 82 0.77 11.46 2.38
CA GLU A 82 -0.19 12.56 2.38
C GLU A 82 -1.47 12.18 1.64
N ALA A 83 -1.34 11.63 0.43
CA ALA A 83 -2.49 11.18 -0.36
C ALA A 83 -3.29 10.07 0.34
N THR A 84 -2.61 9.23 1.13
CA THR A 84 -3.28 8.23 1.98
C THR A 84 -4.03 8.89 3.12
N ARG A 85 -3.43 9.86 3.82
CA ARG A 85 -4.10 10.61 4.88
C ARG A 85 -5.32 11.40 4.41
N ASP A 86 -5.32 11.83 3.16
CA ASP A 86 -6.46 12.53 2.56
C ASP A 86 -7.70 11.64 2.39
N VAL A 87 -7.55 10.30 2.39
CA VAL A 87 -8.64 9.37 2.07
C VAL A 87 -9.05 8.47 3.23
N ILE A 88 -8.15 8.18 4.16
CA ILE A 88 -8.43 7.32 5.31
C ILE A 88 -9.31 8.03 6.34
N GLU A 89 -10.17 7.26 6.99
CA GLU A 89 -11.02 7.70 8.12
C GLU A 89 -10.29 7.52 9.46
N LYS A 90 -9.37 6.55 9.54
CA LYS A 90 -8.62 6.23 10.75
C LYS A 90 -7.20 5.79 10.41
N GLU A 91 -6.21 6.54 10.86
CA GLU A 91 -4.79 6.18 10.72
C GLU A 91 -4.40 5.07 11.70
N ILE A 92 -3.50 4.18 11.27
CA ILE A 92 -2.87 3.12 12.06
C ILE A 92 -1.35 3.36 12.02
N PRO A 93 -0.83 4.34 12.79
CA PRO A 93 0.57 4.72 12.72
C PRO A 93 1.54 3.57 13.07
N GLY A 94 1.10 2.65 13.94
CA GLY A 94 1.89 1.49 14.37
C GLY A 94 2.35 0.57 13.24
N ILE A 95 1.61 0.49 12.12
CA ILE A 95 2.05 -0.27 10.94
C ILE A 95 3.27 0.39 10.30
N GLY A 96 3.22 1.71 10.07
CA GLY A 96 4.35 2.47 9.54
C GLY A 96 5.57 2.43 10.45
N GLU A 97 5.35 2.47 11.77
CA GLU A 97 6.40 2.36 12.78
C GLU A 97 7.09 0.99 12.74
N ALA A 98 6.33 -0.09 12.76
CA ALA A 98 6.86 -1.46 12.70
C ALA A 98 7.63 -1.71 11.41
N MET A 99 7.07 -1.31 10.26
CA MET A 99 7.71 -1.39 8.94
C MET A 99 9.07 -0.69 8.92
N ARG A 100 9.14 0.55 9.44
CA ARG A 100 10.41 1.29 9.55
C ARG A 100 11.40 0.63 10.51
N ALA A 101 10.94 0.22 11.68
CA ALA A 101 11.79 -0.38 12.71
C ALA A 101 12.47 -1.66 12.22
N GLU A 102 11.74 -2.54 11.55
CA GLU A 102 12.30 -3.77 10.98
C GLU A 102 13.21 -3.48 9.78
N SER A 103 12.81 -2.58 8.88
CA SER A 103 13.65 -2.18 7.74
C SER A 103 14.97 -1.54 8.19
N LEU A 104 14.96 -0.79 9.30
CA LEU A 104 16.13 -0.13 9.87
C LEU A 104 17.20 -1.12 10.37
N LYS A 105 16.81 -2.34 10.76
CA LYS A 105 17.76 -3.41 11.13
C LYS A 105 18.63 -3.85 9.95
N LYS A 106 18.18 -3.60 8.72
CA LYS A 106 18.86 -4.01 7.48
C LYS A 106 19.56 -2.85 6.80
N VAL A 107 18.87 -1.72 6.64
CA VAL A 107 19.37 -0.55 5.91
C VAL A 107 19.08 0.75 6.65
N LYS A 108 20.12 1.55 6.91
CA LYS A 108 20.00 2.81 7.65
C LYS A 108 19.02 3.80 7.01
N THR A 109 18.97 3.84 5.68
CA THR A 109 18.09 4.75 4.93
C THR A 109 16.60 4.47 5.14
N ALA A 110 16.21 3.33 5.70
CA ALA A 110 14.81 3.03 6.04
C ALA A 110 14.18 4.07 6.98
N MET A 111 14.99 4.76 7.81
CA MET A 111 14.51 5.83 8.69
C MET A 111 13.89 7.01 7.93
N LEU A 112 14.21 7.18 6.64
CA LEU A 112 13.69 8.26 5.80
C LEU A 112 12.32 7.95 5.20
N SER A 113 11.87 6.69 5.25
CA SER A 113 10.54 6.34 4.76
C SER A 113 9.48 7.05 5.59
N ARG A 114 8.48 7.62 4.93
CA ARG A 114 7.35 8.31 5.54
C ARG A 114 6.05 7.51 5.40
N GLY A 115 6.14 6.27 4.90
CA GLY A 115 5.00 5.40 4.68
C GLY A 115 4.15 5.22 5.94
N THR A 116 2.83 5.24 5.75
CA THR A 116 1.83 5.04 6.80
C THR A 116 0.82 3.98 6.38
N ALA A 117 -0.17 3.72 7.23
CA ALA A 117 -1.32 2.90 6.91
C ALA A 117 -2.58 3.45 7.60
N GLY A 118 -3.74 3.13 7.06
CA GLY A 118 -5.02 3.52 7.66
C GLY A 118 -6.21 2.81 7.01
N ILE A 119 -7.38 3.01 7.59
CA ILE A 119 -8.63 2.38 7.17
C ILE A 119 -9.51 3.42 6.46
N LYS A 120 -10.13 3.01 5.36
CA LYS A 120 -11.28 3.68 4.74
C LYS A 120 -12.39 2.64 4.57
N GLY A 121 -13.53 2.82 5.23
CA GLY A 121 -14.60 1.81 5.27
C GLY A 121 -14.08 0.45 5.74
N THR A 122 -14.16 -0.57 4.87
CA THR A 122 -13.65 -1.92 5.13
C THR A 122 -12.33 -2.25 4.44
N THR A 123 -11.59 -1.23 3.98
CA THR A 123 -10.33 -1.39 3.25
C THR A 123 -9.16 -0.82 4.05
N LEU A 124 -8.11 -1.63 4.23
CA LEU A 124 -6.81 -1.18 4.75
C LEU A 124 -5.99 -0.60 3.59
N ILE A 125 -5.45 0.60 3.75
CA ILE A 125 -4.52 1.21 2.80
C ILE A 125 -3.14 1.25 3.46
N MET A 126 -2.12 0.74 2.79
CA MET A 126 -0.75 0.67 3.33
C MET A 126 0.27 1.13 2.29
N ASN A 127 1.18 2.02 2.70
CA ASN A 127 2.25 2.50 1.83
C ASN A 127 3.52 1.67 1.97
N LEU A 128 3.95 1.06 0.87
CA LEU A 128 5.17 0.26 0.80
C LEU A 128 6.27 0.98 0.00
N PRO A 129 7.54 0.62 0.23
CA PRO A 129 8.64 1.06 -0.62
C PRO A 129 8.42 0.65 -2.09
N GLY A 130 8.98 1.41 -3.03
CA GLY A 130 8.84 1.12 -4.47
C GLY A 130 9.65 -0.10 -4.94
N SER A 131 10.58 -0.62 -4.13
CA SER A 131 11.36 -1.82 -4.46
C SER A 131 10.63 -3.10 -4.08
N ILE A 132 10.65 -4.11 -4.95
CA ILE A 132 10.03 -5.43 -4.68
C ILE A 132 10.56 -6.11 -3.41
N ASN A 133 11.87 -6.00 -3.14
CA ASN A 133 12.44 -6.53 -1.89
C ASN A 133 11.80 -5.84 -0.68
N GLY A 134 11.72 -4.50 -0.69
CA GLY A 134 11.03 -3.75 0.36
C GLY A 134 9.56 -4.13 0.50
N VAL A 135 8.84 -4.39 -0.60
CA VAL A 135 7.46 -4.89 -0.56
C VAL A 135 7.37 -6.22 0.18
N GLN A 136 8.17 -7.20 -0.22
CA GLN A 136 8.18 -8.52 0.40
C GLN A 136 8.55 -8.45 1.89
N GLU A 137 9.57 -7.67 2.24
CA GLU A 137 9.99 -7.49 3.64
C GLU A 137 8.89 -6.87 4.50
N ASN A 138 8.22 -5.83 4.00
CA ASN A 138 7.20 -5.14 4.76
C ASN A 138 5.89 -5.94 4.84
N LEU A 139 5.52 -6.69 3.80
CA LEU A 139 4.38 -7.61 3.85
C LEU A 139 4.58 -8.69 4.92
N ASN A 140 5.78 -9.26 5.05
CA ASN A 140 6.06 -10.29 6.08
C ASN A 140 5.83 -9.81 7.52
N ILE A 141 5.97 -8.50 7.78
CA ILE A 141 5.74 -7.92 9.10
C ILE A 141 4.24 -7.85 9.40
N VAL A 142 3.44 -7.52 8.39
CA VAL A 142 2.03 -7.16 8.56
C VAL A 142 1.11 -8.37 8.34
N LEU A 143 1.51 -9.32 7.50
CA LEU A 143 0.74 -10.53 7.15
C LEU A 143 0.21 -11.33 8.35
N PRO A 144 0.99 -11.62 9.40
CA PRO A 144 0.47 -12.34 10.56
C PRO A 144 -0.70 -11.63 11.26
N LEU A 145 -0.84 -10.31 11.05
CA LEU A 145 -1.89 -9.49 11.63
C LEU A 145 -3.02 -9.21 10.62
N LEU A 146 -2.76 -9.35 9.32
CA LEU A 146 -3.72 -9.00 8.26
C LEU A 146 -5.00 -9.82 8.33
N GLU A 147 -4.94 -11.13 8.59
CA GLU A 147 -6.14 -11.97 8.72
C GLU A 147 -7.04 -11.50 9.86
N HIS A 148 -6.45 -11.28 11.04
CA HIS A 148 -7.16 -10.78 12.23
C HIS A 148 -7.73 -9.37 12.03
N MET A 149 -6.98 -8.49 11.35
CA MET A 149 -7.44 -7.14 11.06
C MET A 149 -8.63 -7.14 10.09
N VAL A 150 -8.54 -7.92 9.01
CA VAL A 150 -9.62 -8.03 8.02
C VAL A 150 -10.87 -8.64 8.65
N GLU A 151 -10.74 -9.66 9.51
CA GLU A 151 -11.86 -10.24 10.25
C GLU A 151 -12.55 -9.20 11.17
N LYS A 152 -11.77 -8.41 11.90
CA LYS A 152 -12.31 -7.34 12.76
C LYS A 152 -12.97 -6.22 11.97
N MET A 153 -12.44 -5.87 10.80
CA MET A 153 -13.03 -4.86 9.92
C MET A 153 -14.33 -5.36 9.26
N GLY A 154 -14.39 -6.63 8.88
CA GLY A 154 -15.59 -7.26 8.31
C GLY A 154 -16.73 -7.47 9.31
N SER A 155 -16.41 -7.72 10.59
CA SER A 155 -17.41 -7.86 11.67
C SER A 155 -18.00 -6.53 12.15
N MET A 156 -17.45 -5.38 11.75
CA MET A 156 -18.06 -4.07 12.01
C MET A 156 -19.32 -3.82 11.15
N ALA A 157 -19.58 -4.62 10.12
CA ALA A 157 -20.73 -4.47 9.23
C ALA A 157 -22.03 -5.14 9.72
N THR A 158 -22.02 -5.83 10.88
CA THR A 158 -23.20 -6.57 11.40
C THR A 158 -23.79 -6.00 12.68
N SER A 159 -23.42 -4.77 13.05
CA SER A 159 -24.00 -4.06 14.20
C SER A 159 -24.86 -2.88 13.73
N SER A 160 -25.98 -3.18 13.09
CA SER A 160 -27.11 -2.26 12.88
C SER A 160 -28.38 -3.04 12.56
#